data_AF-A0A1J0LW02-F1
#
_entry.id   AF-A0A1J0LW02-F1
#
_cell.length_a   1.000
_cell.length_b   1.000
_cell.length_c   1.000
_cell.angle_alpha   90.00
_cell.angle_beta   90.00
_cell.angle_gamma   90.00
#
_symmetry.space_group_name_H-M   'P 1'
#
loop_
_entity.id
_entity.type
_entity.pdbx_description
1 polymer ?
#
loop_
_entity_poly.entity_id
_entity_poly.type
_entity_poly.pdbx_seq_one_letter_code
_entity_poly.pdbx_strand_id
1 'polypeptide(L)' 'MERLRTYPRSHDLLALAEGLGAPEGVREASRPFTLSRYPDVAGTLPARLYGKAQGEARLEAAKEVLSWVEASLRP' A
#
# COMPACT_ATOMS: atom_id res chain seq x y z
N MET A 1 -0.26 -21.47 1.46
CA MET A 1 0.37 -20.18 1.74
C MET A 1 0.40 -19.99 3.23
N GLU A 2 1.58 -19.89 3.84
CA GLU A 2 1.72 -19.70 5.28
C GLU A 2 1.54 -18.21 5.60
N ARG A 3 0.41 -17.84 6.21
CA ARG A 3 0.17 -16.45 6.66
C ARG A 3 1.19 -16.11 7.75
N LEU A 4 1.72 -14.88 7.73
CA LEU A 4 2.72 -14.41 8.70
C LEU A 4 2.26 -14.69 10.14
N ARG A 5 2.98 -15.56 10.86
CA ARG A 5 2.67 -15.94 12.26
C ARG A 5 3.18 -14.93 13.29
N THR A 6 3.96 -13.94 12.85
CA THR A 6 4.52 -12.86 13.68
C THR A 6 4.30 -11.53 13.00
N TYR A 7 3.97 -10.48 13.78
CA TYR A 7 3.79 -9.15 13.23
C TYR A 7 5.10 -8.63 12.62
N PRO A 8 5.13 -8.33 11.32
CA PRO A 8 6.31 -7.80 10.67
C PRO A 8 6.59 -6.36 11.13
N ARG A 9 7.87 -6.01 11.29
CA ARG A 9 8.32 -4.66 11.69
C ARG A 9 8.85 -3.87 10.49
N SER A 10 8.00 -3.69 9.46
CA SER A 10 8.37 -2.98 8.23
C SER A 10 7.28 -2.00 7.80
N HIS A 11 7.69 -0.94 7.09
CA HIS A 11 6.80 -0.02 6.39
C HIS A 11 6.61 -0.41 4.90
N ASP A 12 7.23 -1.50 4.47
CA ASP A 12 7.12 -2.01 3.10
C ASP A 12 5.82 -2.82 2.94
N LEU A 13 4.72 -2.10 2.72
CA LEU A 13 3.41 -2.71 2.53
C LEU A 13 3.36 -3.64 1.31
N LEU A 14 4.20 -3.41 0.28
CA LEU A 14 4.27 -4.29 -0.89
C LEU A 14 4.84 -5.65 -0.50
N ALA A 15 5.98 -5.68 0.21
CA ALA A 15 6.57 -6.92 0.71
C ALA A 15 5.62 -7.68 1.64
N LEU A 16 4.83 -6.95 2.45
CA LEU A 16 3.79 -7.57 3.30
C LEU A 16 2.67 -8.19 2.48
N ALA A 17 2.17 -7.47 1.47
CA ALA A 17 1.11 -7.93 0.60
C ALA A 17 1.55 -9.17 -0.21
N GLU A 18 2.79 -9.20 -0.70
CA GLU A 18 3.38 -10.37 -1.36
C GLU A 18 3.51 -11.57 -0.41
N GLY A 19 4.05 -11.36 0.79
CA GLY A 19 4.19 -12.42 1.79
C GLY A 19 2.86 -13.02 2.25
N LEU A 20 1.77 -12.25 2.19
CA LEU A 20 0.41 -12.70 2.51
C LEU A 20 -0.33 -13.30 1.30
N GLY A 21 0.26 -13.27 0.11
CA GLY A 21 -0.39 -13.69 -1.13
C GLY A 21 -1.61 -12.83 -1.50
N ALA A 22 -1.52 -11.53 -1.24
CA ALA A 22 -2.62 -10.60 -1.45
C ALA A 22 -2.97 -10.46 -2.96
N PRO A 23 -4.25 -10.16 -3.28
CA PRO A 23 -4.66 -9.87 -4.66
C PRO A 23 -3.84 -8.74 -5.29
N GLU A 24 -3.72 -8.76 -6.62
CA GLU A 24 -2.93 -7.76 -7.38
C GLU A 24 -3.30 -6.31 -7.03
N GLY A 25 -4.60 -5.99 -6.93
CA GLY A 25 -5.05 -4.64 -6.56
C GLY A 25 -4.54 -4.17 -5.19
N VAL A 26 -4.50 -5.07 -4.20
CA VAL A 26 -3.97 -4.80 -2.85
C VAL A 26 -2.46 -4.58 -2.87
N ARG A 27 -1.73 -5.34 -3.70
CA ARG A 27 -0.28 -5.17 -3.90
C ARG A 27 0.04 -3.82 -4.54
N GLU A 28 -0.66 -3.44 -5.61
CA GLU A 28 -0.43 -2.18 -6.31
C GLU A 28 -0.77 -0.94 -5.46
N ALA A 29 -1.81 -1.03 -4.62
CA ALA A 29 -2.16 0.01 -3.64
C ALA A 29 -1.03 0.32 -2.64
N SER A 30 -0.18 -0.67 -2.35
CA SER A 30 0.80 -0.67 -1.25
C SER A 30 2.15 0.00 -1.58
N ARG A 31 2.34 0.50 -2.81
CA ARG A 31 3.64 0.94 -3.34
C ARG A 31 4.24 2.30 -2.87
N PRO A 32 3.53 3.41 -2.55
CA PRO A 32 4.15 4.74 -2.62
C PRO A 32 4.34 5.47 -1.27
N PHE A 33 4.99 4.83 -0.30
CA PHE A 33 5.29 5.52 0.97
C PHE A 33 6.46 6.52 0.89
N THR A 34 7.49 6.21 0.10
CA THR A 34 8.70 7.04 -0.03
C THR A 34 8.54 8.12 -1.11
N LEU A 35 7.90 7.77 -2.24
CA LEU A 35 7.67 8.66 -3.38
C LEU A 35 6.90 9.94 -3.02
N SER A 36 6.00 9.87 -2.04
CA SER A 36 5.17 10.99 -1.61
C SER A 36 5.88 12.01 -0.71
N ARG A 37 7.12 11.73 -0.26
CA ARG A 37 7.80 12.52 0.79
C ARG A 37 9.23 12.92 0.46
N TYR A 38 9.95 12.11 -0.31
CA TYR A 38 11.38 12.27 -0.54
C TYR A 38 11.65 12.77 -1.97
N PRO A 39 12.15 14.01 -2.16
CA PRO A 39 12.40 14.57 -3.49
C PRO A 39 13.42 13.80 -4.33
N ASP A 40 14.43 13.21 -3.70
CA ASP A 40 15.44 12.35 -4.31
C ASP A 40 14.85 11.06 -4.89
N VAL A 41 13.85 10.49 -4.21
CA VAL A 41 13.09 9.33 -4.72
C VAL A 41 12.10 9.75 -5.81
N ALA A 42 11.49 10.93 -5.68
CA ALA A 42 10.51 11.45 -6.62
C ALA A 42 11.11 12.00 -7.93
N GLY A 43 12.41 12.34 -7.95
CA GLY A 43 13.04 13.06 -9.05
C GLY A 43 12.48 14.48 -9.27
N THR A 44 11.67 14.97 -8.34
CA THR A 44 10.99 16.27 -8.36
C THR A 44 10.47 16.62 -6.95
N LEU A 45 9.80 17.75 -6.79
CA LEU A 45 9.07 18.07 -5.56
C LEU A 45 7.87 17.12 -5.43
N PRO A 46 7.77 16.25 -4.39
CA PRO A 46 6.71 15.24 -4.29
C PRO A 46 5.29 15.81 -4.36
N ALA A 47 5.07 17.01 -3.81
CA ALA A 47 3.77 17.69 -3.89
C ALA A 47 3.29 17.98 -5.32
N ARG A 48 4.19 17.95 -6.32
CA ARG A 48 3.83 18.11 -7.75
C ARG A 48 3.34 16.81 -8.40
N LEU A 49 3.59 15.66 -7.76
CA LEU A 49 3.19 14.35 -8.29
C LEU A 49 1.72 14.02 -8.00
N TYR A 50 1.10 14.69 -7.02
CA TYR A 50 -0.24 14.37 -6.54
C TYR A 50 -1.14 15.60 -6.64
N GLY A 51 -2.10 15.54 -7.57
CA GLY A 51 -3.28 16.39 -7.56
C GLY A 51 -4.46 15.68 -6.87
N LYS A 52 -5.63 16.34 -6.91
CA LYS A 52 -6.86 15.80 -6.32
C LYS A 52 -7.18 14.39 -6.82
N ALA A 53 -7.15 14.17 -8.13
CA ALA A 53 -7.47 12.88 -8.73
C ALA A 53 -6.54 11.75 -8.27
N GLN A 54 -5.23 12.01 -8.16
CA GLN A 54 -4.27 11.04 -7.64
C GLN A 54 -4.51 10.76 -6.16
N GLY A 55 -4.81 11.80 -5.37
CA GLY A 55 -5.16 11.64 -3.95
C GLY A 55 -6.41 10.78 -3.74
N GLU A 56 -7.47 11.05 -4.50
CA GLU A 56 -8.73 10.27 -4.47
C GLU A 56 -8.49 8.81 -4.86
N ALA A 57 -7.75 8.57 -5.96
CA ALA A 57 -7.41 7.20 -6.37
C ALA A 57 -6.63 6.43 -5.30
N ARG A 58 -5.74 7.11 -4.56
CA ARG A 58 -4.99 6.51 -3.44
C ARG A 58 -5.89 6.22 -2.25
N LEU A 59 -6.86 7.09 -1.96
CA LEU A 59 -7.82 6.87 -0.89
C LEU A 59 -8.70 5.65 -1.18
N GLU A 60 -9.21 5.52 -2.41
CA GLU A 60 -10.01 4.34 -2.80
C GLU A 60 -9.18 3.05 -2.73
N ALA A 61 -7.95 3.07 -3.24
CA ALA A 61 -7.05 1.92 -3.12
C ALA A 61 -6.77 1.54 -1.64
N ALA A 62 -6.63 2.51 -0.74
CA ALA A 62 -6.47 2.23 0.69
C ALA A 62 -7.73 1.57 1.31
N LYS A 63 -8.93 1.99 0.88
CA LYS A 63 -10.19 1.36 1.33
C LYS A 63 -10.30 -0.09 0.85
N GLU A 64 -9.83 -0.39 -0.35
CA GLU A 64 -9.77 -1.77 -0.87
C GLU A 64 -8.85 -2.66 -0.03
N VAL A 65 -7.66 -2.15 0.33
CA VAL A 65 -6.73 -2.85 1.23
C VAL A 65 -7.39 -3.13 2.58
N LEU A 66 -8.02 -2.12 3.20
CA LEU A 66 -8.70 -2.28 4.49
C LEU A 66 -9.83 -3.31 4.40
N SER A 67 -10.66 -3.23 3.36
CA SER A 67 -11.75 -4.17 3.14
C SER A 67 -11.25 -5.62 2.99
N TRP A 68 -10.14 -5.81 2.27
CA TRP A 68 -9.50 -7.13 2.14
C TRP A 68 -8.96 -7.65 3.48
N VAL A 69 -8.30 -6.80 4.28
CA VAL A 69 -7.82 -7.16 5.61
C VAL A 69 -8.98 -7.58 6.51
N GLU A 70 -10.04 -6.77 6.56
CA GLU A 70 -11.24 -7.08 7.35
C GLU A 70 -11.88 -8.41 6.94
N ALA A 71 -12.01 -8.68 5.65
CA ALA A 71 -12.54 -9.95 5.14
C ALA A 71 -11.62 -11.13 5.50
N SER A 72 -10.30 -10.91 5.52
CA SER A 72 -9.31 -11.96 5.80
C SER A 72 -9.23 -12.35 7.28
N LEU A 73 -9.75 -11.51 8.18
CA LEU A 73 -9.78 -11.70 9.64
C LEU A 73 -11.11 -12.27 10.15
N ARG A 74 -12.17 -12.26 9.34
CA ARG A 74 -13.43 -12.91 9.72
C ARG A 74 -13.24 -14.44 9.71
N PRO A 75 -13.75 -15.15 10.74
CA PRO A 75 -13.63 -16.61 10.84
C PRO A 75 -14.40 -17.35 9.75
#